data_AF-A0A3D5QAA5-F1
#
_entry.id   AF-A0A3D5QAA5-F1
#
_cell.length_a   1.000
_cell.length_b   1.000
_cell.length_c   1.000
_cell.angle_alpha   90.00
_cell.angle_beta   90.00
_cell.angle_gamma   90.00
#
_symmetry.space_group_name_H-M   'P 1'
#
loop_
_entity.id
_entity.type
_entity.pdbx_description
1 polymer ?
#
loop_
_entity_poly.entity_id
_entity_poly.type
_entity_poly.pdbx_seq_one_letter_code
_entity_poly.pdbx_strand_id
1 'polypeptide(L)'
;ISLHPGDIVNYPRLVEILDEVKPDEIYHLAAQSFVHESFEDAFTTFRINIDGTLNVLSAMKAKVPDAKFYFAGSSEMFGKVEETPQNENTKFHPRSPYGVSKVTGYELTRNFREAYGMFCSSGILFNHESPRRGFEFVTRKITSGIGKIKAGKTNCLILGNIDAKRDWGFAGDYVEAMWLMLQQNRPDDYVVSTNEAHSIREFMDIAFQIAGMDYKIVDLHNLSIEEANDKIKKLESCKGVYVVQHPLFYRPSEVDLLIGESSKARNSLPWKPQISFQKLVEMMICNDIKYDNL
;
A
#
# COMPACT_ATOMS: atom_id res chain seq x y z
N ILE A 1 4.71 -14.78 -20.58
CA ILE A 1 5.13 -13.54 -19.89
C ILE A 1 6.45 -13.12 -20.51
N SER A 2 6.51 -11.92 -21.06
CA SER A 2 7.73 -11.33 -21.62
C SER A 2 8.17 -10.18 -20.71
N LEU A 3 9.44 -10.11 -20.36
CA LEU A 3 10.00 -9.05 -19.53
C LEU A 3 10.82 -8.10 -20.39
N HIS A 4 10.50 -6.81 -20.34
CA HIS A 4 11.22 -5.77 -21.06
C HIS A 4 12.01 -4.92 -20.05
N PRO A 5 13.34 -4.83 -20.17
CA PRO A 5 14.12 -3.92 -19.33
C PRO A 5 13.70 -2.46 -19.58
N GLY A 6 13.45 -1.70 -18.52
CA GLY A 6 13.04 -0.30 -18.60
C GLY A 6 12.76 0.31 -17.24
N ASP A 7 12.64 1.64 -17.22
CA ASP A 7 12.26 2.43 -16.06
C ASP A 7 11.22 3.46 -16.51
N ILE A 8 10.20 3.72 -15.69
CA ILE A 8 9.13 4.67 -16.00
C ILE A 8 9.63 6.12 -16.10
N VAL A 9 10.80 6.45 -15.53
CA VAL A 9 11.43 7.77 -15.72
C VAL A 9 12.24 7.88 -17.02
N ASN A 10 12.39 6.79 -17.78
CA ASN A 10 13.07 6.77 -19.07
C ASN A 10 12.03 6.80 -20.22
N TYR A 11 11.63 8.01 -20.60
CA TYR A 11 10.61 8.20 -21.63
C TYR A 11 10.93 7.55 -22.99
N PRO A 12 12.13 7.71 -23.60
CA PRO A 12 12.47 7.03 -24.85
C PRO A 12 12.28 5.52 -24.78
N ARG A 13 12.67 4.89 -23.67
CA ARG A 13 12.53 3.44 -23.50
C ARG A 13 11.07 3.01 -23.40
N LEU A 14 10.21 3.78 -22.72
CA LEU A 14 8.78 3.51 -22.70
C LEU A 14 8.15 3.60 -24.09
N VAL A 15 8.55 4.60 -24.88
CA VAL A 15 8.08 4.77 -26.26
C VAL A 15 8.44 3.56 -27.13
N GLU A 16 9.67 3.07 -27.04
CA GLU A 16 10.10 1.84 -27.74
C GLU A 16 9.27 0.63 -27.33
N ILE A 17 9.10 0.40 -26.02
CA ILE A 17 8.37 -0.76 -25.51
C ILE A 17 6.91 -0.74 -25.98
N LEU A 18 6.24 0.42 -25.91
CA LEU A 18 4.84 0.52 -26.34
C LEU A 18 4.66 0.38 -27.85
N ASP A 19 5.64 0.84 -28.64
CA ASP A 19 5.64 0.68 -30.11
C ASP A 19 5.83 -0.79 -30.53
N GLU A 20 6.64 -1.54 -29.78
CA GLU A 20 6.88 -2.98 -29.98
C GLU A 20 5.69 -3.83 -29.52
N VAL A 21 5.25 -3.63 -28.27
CA VAL A 21 4.25 -4.49 -27.61
C VAL A 21 2.83 -4.19 -28.09
N LYS A 22 2.52 -2.92 -28.38
CA LYS A 22 1.19 -2.42 -28.77
C LYS A 22 0.06 -2.96 -27.88
N PRO A 23 0.11 -2.73 -26.55
CA PRO A 23 -0.83 -3.35 -25.62
C PRO A 23 -2.25 -2.80 -25.78
N ASP A 24 -3.26 -3.65 -25.55
CA ASP A 24 -4.66 -3.24 -25.41
C ASP A 24 -4.94 -2.60 -24.04
N GLU A 25 -4.19 -3.01 -23.00
CA GLU A 25 -4.36 -2.55 -21.62
C GLU A 25 -3.00 -2.26 -20.97
N ILE A 26 -2.91 -1.15 -20.24
CA ILE A 26 -1.74 -0.70 -19.49
C ILE A 26 -2.11 -0.54 -18.02
N TYR A 27 -1.44 -1.29 -17.15
CA TYR A 27 -1.61 -1.20 -15.70
C TYR A 27 -0.39 -0.49 -15.09
N HIS A 28 -0.53 0.80 -14.79
CA HIS A 28 0.54 1.60 -14.19
C HIS A 28 0.61 1.39 -12.68
N LEU A 29 1.31 0.32 -12.29
CA LEU A 29 1.49 -0.10 -10.89
C LEU A 29 2.84 0.31 -10.30
N ALA A 30 3.80 0.73 -11.14
CA ALA A 30 5.15 1.06 -10.73
C ALA A 30 5.19 2.38 -9.93
N ALA A 31 5.86 2.37 -8.77
CA ALA A 31 6.03 3.54 -7.91
C ALA A 31 7.15 3.31 -6.89
N GLN A 32 7.76 4.40 -6.39
CA GLN A 32 8.23 4.40 -5.00
C GLN A 32 6.96 4.39 -4.14
N SER A 33 6.77 3.35 -3.32
CA SER A 33 5.51 3.10 -2.61
C SER A 33 5.61 3.15 -1.08
N PHE A 34 6.82 3.40 -0.55
CA PHE A 34 7.05 3.39 0.88
C PHE A 34 6.96 4.80 1.47
N VAL A 35 5.87 5.05 2.20
CA VAL A 35 5.51 6.38 2.74
C VAL A 35 6.62 6.97 3.62
N HIS A 36 7.28 6.16 4.45
CA HIS A 36 8.32 6.65 5.36
C HIS A 36 9.54 7.17 4.60
N GLU A 37 10.08 6.38 3.66
CA GLU A 37 11.20 6.79 2.79
C GLU A 37 10.85 8.03 1.95
N SER A 38 9.58 8.25 1.61
CA SER A 38 9.20 9.47 0.88
C SER A 38 9.47 10.77 1.64
N PHE A 39 9.55 10.73 2.98
CA PHE A 39 9.99 11.89 3.78
C PHE A 39 11.51 12.08 3.77
N GLU A 40 12.27 11.00 3.60
CA GLU A 40 13.73 11.03 3.55
C GLU A 40 14.23 11.46 2.17
N ASP A 41 13.61 10.95 1.10
CA ASP A 41 13.92 11.30 -0.30
C ASP A 41 12.66 11.62 -1.12
N ALA A 42 12.13 12.82 -0.88
CA ALA A 42 10.98 13.34 -1.61
C ALA A 42 11.29 13.59 -3.11
N PHE A 43 12.53 13.94 -3.46
CA PHE A 43 12.90 14.24 -4.85
C PHE A 43 12.83 12.99 -5.73
N THR A 44 13.41 11.88 -5.27
CA THR A 44 13.32 10.61 -6.00
C THR A 44 11.89 10.11 -6.06
N THR A 45 11.13 10.24 -4.96
CA THR A 45 9.70 9.88 -4.92
C THR A 45 8.90 10.65 -5.98
N PHE A 46 9.07 11.97 -6.05
CA PHE A 46 8.37 12.79 -7.04
C PHE A 46 8.79 12.47 -8.47
N ARG A 47 10.09 12.33 -8.73
CA ARG A 47 10.58 11.98 -10.06
C ARG A 47 9.98 10.65 -10.54
N ILE A 48 10.01 9.61 -9.71
CA ILE A 48 9.46 8.30 -10.08
C ILE A 48 7.94 8.37 -10.25
N ASN A 49 7.22 8.90 -9.26
CA ASN A 49 5.77 8.79 -9.22
C ASN A 49 5.06 9.83 -10.11
N ILE A 50 5.58 11.06 -10.20
CA ILE A 50 4.97 12.13 -11.00
C ILE A 50 5.48 12.05 -12.44
N ASP A 51 6.79 12.21 -12.67
CA ASP A 51 7.34 12.21 -14.02
C ASP A 51 7.13 10.84 -14.68
N GLY A 52 7.28 9.74 -13.94
CA GLY A 52 6.99 8.41 -14.45
C GLY A 52 5.54 8.23 -14.90
N THR A 53 4.57 8.76 -14.15
CA THR A 53 3.14 8.73 -14.57
C THR A 53 2.91 9.55 -15.82
N LEU A 54 3.46 10.78 -15.86
CA LEU A 54 3.36 11.64 -17.04
C LEU A 54 4.01 11.00 -18.28
N ASN A 55 5.16 10.35 -18.11
CA ASN A 55 5.88 9.68 -19.18
C ASN A 55 5.06 8.52 -19.76
N VAL A 56 4.47 7.66 -18.91
CA VAL A 56 3.66 6.53 -19.39
C VAL A 56 2.42 7.03 -20.13
N LEU A 57 1.69 8.00 -19.57
CA LEU A 57 0.52 8.61 -20.22
C LEU A 57 0.87 9.25 -21.56
N SER A 58 1.99 9.99 -21.62
CA SER A 58 2.47 10.65 -22.84
C SER A 58 2.90 9.64 -23.90
N ALA A 59 3.60 8.57 -23.50
CA ALA A 59 4.06 7.53 -24.41
C ALA A 59 2.87 6.71 -24.95
N MET A 60 1.90 6.38 -24.10
CA MET A 60 0.64 5.75 -24.49
C MET A 60 -0.09 6.60 -25.52
N LYS A 61 -0.30 7.90 -25.25
CA LYS A 61 -0.96 8.81 -26.19
C LYS A 61 -0.24 8.85 -27.55
N ALA A 62 1.09 8.79 -27.57
CA ALA A 62 1.88 8.85 -28.79
C ALA A 62 1.86 7.55 -29.61
N LYS A 63 1.78 6.38 -28.95
CA LYS A 63 2.02 5.08 -29.59
C LYS A 63 0.80 4.16 -29.65
N VAL A 64 -0.02 4.20 -28.63
CA VAL A 64 -1.19 3.33 -28.45
C VAL A 64 -2.36 4.11 -27.84
N PRO A 65 -2.85 5.17 -28.53
CA PRO A 65 -3.89 6.04 -27.99
C PRO A 65 -5.22 5.32 -27.70
N ASP A 66 -5.47 4.20 -28.36
CA ASP A 66 -6.68 3.37 -28.20
C ASP A 66 -6.57 2.35 -27.04
N ALA A 67 -5.39 2.19 -26.43
CA ALA A 67 -5.22 1.33 -25.27
C ALA A 67 -6.04 1.84 -24.07
N LYS A 68 -6.33 0.95 -23.12
CA LYS A 68 -6.94 1.31 -21.85
C LYS A 68 -5.89 1.42 -20.76
N PHE A 69 -5.98 2.45 -19.93
CA PHE A 69 -5.01 2.76 -18.89
C PHE A 69 -5.63 2.68 -17.50
N TYR A 70 -4.96 1.97 -16.60
CA TYR A 70 -5.26 1.93 -15.18
C TYR A 70 -4.17 2.65 -14.39
N PHE A 71 -4.56 3.62 -13.57
CA PHE A 71 -3.70 4.26 -12.58
C PHE A 71 -3.89 3.65 -11.19
N ALA A 72 -2.79 3.21 -10.56
CA ALA A 72 -2.79 2.81 -9.16
C ALA A 72 -2.75 4.04 -8.22
N GLY A 73 -3.93 4.56 -7.86
CA GLY A 73 -4.11 5.52 -6.78
C GLY A 73 -3.93 4.89 -5.40
N SER A 74 -4.25 5.63 -4.33
CA SER A 74 -4.07 5.18 -2.95
C SER A 74 -4.97 5.91 -1.97
N SER A 75 -5.43 5.24 -0.91
CA SER A 75 -6.10 5.88 0.23
C SER A 75 -5.25 6.93 0.94
N GLU A 76 -3.91 6.89 0.83
CA GLU A 76 -2.99 7.92 1.35
C GLU A 76 -3.19 9.30 0.67
N MET A 77 -3.91 9.36 -0.45
CA MET A 77 -4.35 10.63 -1.05
C MET A 77 -5.33 11.39 -0.15
N PHE A 78 -6.15 10.68 0.64
CA PHE A 78 -7.08 11.31 1.58
C PHE A 78 -6.37 11.91 2.80
N GLY A 79 -5.29 11.29 3.27
CA GLY A 79 -4.43 11.80 4.34
C GLY A 79 -5.22 12.28 5.57
N LYS A 80 -5.26 13.60 5.83
CA LYS A 80 -6.05 14.16 6.94
C LYS A 80 -7.52 14.26 6.52
N VAL A 81 -8.26 13.21 6.84
CA VAL A 81 -9.66 13.07 6.47
C VAL A 81 -10.57 14.08 7.19
N GLU A 82 -11.46 14.72 6.45
CA GLU A 82 -12.56 15.54 6.97
C GLU A 82 -13.86 14.72 7.12
N GLU A 83 -14.01 13.69 6.29
CA GLU A 83 -15.18 12.82 6.21
C GLU A 83 -14.77 11.35 6.34
N THR A 84 -15.62 10.53 6.96
CA THR A 84 -15.38 9.09 7.16
C THR A 84 -16.71 8.35 7.10
N PRO A 85 -16.82 7.23 6.35
CA PRO A 85 -15.80 6.64 5.46
C PRO A 85 -15.55 7.50 4.19
N GLN A 86 -14.41 7.29 3.52
CA GLN A 86 -14.04 8.06 2.33
C GLN A 86 -14.54 7.40 1.04
N ASN A 87 -15.08 8.20 0.10
CA ASN A 87 -15.52 7.79 -1.24
C ASN A 87 -14.86 8.63 -2.34
N GLU A 88 -15.28 8.48 -3.59
CA GLU A 88 -14.73 9.19 -4.75
C GLU A 88 -14.94 10.71 -4.70
N ASN A 89 -15.91 11.20 -3.92
CA ASN A 89 -16.19 12.63 -3.76
C ASN A 89 -15.45 13.25 -2.57
N THR A 90 -14.87 12.44 -1.69
CA THR A 90 -14.11 12.93 -0.54
C THR A 90 -12.88 13.69 -1.01
N LYS A 91 -12.66 14.90 -0.47
CA LYS A 91 -11.52 15.74 -0.83
C LYS A 91 -10.21 15.09 -0.41
N PHE A 92 -9.21 15.17 -1.29
CA PHE A 92 -7.84 14.76 -0.96
C PHE A 92 -7.17 15.79 -0.06
N HIS A 93 -6.44 15.31 0.94
CA HIS A 93 -5.64 16.11 1.86
C HIS A 93 -4.36 15.34 2.23
N PRO A 94 -3.45 15.11 1.27
CA PRO A 94 -2.30 14.24 1.46
C PRO A 94 -1.38 14.74 2.58
N ARG A 95 -0.79 13.79 3.33
CA ARG A 95 0.04 14.06 4.52
C ARG A 95 1.49 13.60 4.38
N SER A 96 1.90 13.23 3.17
CA SER A 96 3.27 12.77 2.85
C SER A 96 3.63 13.14 1.40
N PRO A 97 4.93 13.21 1.04
CA PRO A 97 5.36 13.34 -0.35
C PRO A 97 4.81 12.21 -1.23
N TYR A 98 4.75 10.98 -0.73
CA TYR A 98 4.06 9.88 -1.42
C TYR A 98 2.59 10.22 -1.73
N GLY A 99 1.81 10.66 -0.73
CA GLY A 99 0.41 11.03 -0.92
C GLY A 99 0.22 12.16 -1.94
N VAL A 100 1.07 13.19 -1.88
CA VAL A 100 1.07 14.30 -2.86
C VAL A 100 1.33 13.76 -4.27
N SER A 101 2.33 12.88 -4.43
CA SER A 101 2.66 12.30 -5.73
C SER A 101 1.51 11.50 -6.34
N LYS A 102 0.73 10.79 -5.50
CA LYS A 102 -0.42 10.00 -5.93
C LYS A 102 -1.60 10.89 -6.33
N VAL A 103 -1.85 11.99 -5.61
CA VAL A 103 -2.84 13.00 -6.02
C VAL A 103 -2.47 13.58 -7.38
N THR A 104 -1.20 13.93 -7.60
CA THR A 104 -0.76 14.45 -8.91
C THR A 104 -0.95 13.42 -10.02
N GLY A 105 -0.58 12.16 -9.81
CA GLY A 105 -0.79 11.09 -10.80
C GLY A 105 -2.27 10.82 -11.10
N TYR A 106 -3.14 10.89 -10.09
CA TYR A 106 -4.59 10.81 -10.26
C TYR A 106 -5.11 11.96 -11.14
N GLU A 107 -4.68 13.18 -10.87
CA GLU A 107 -5.07 14.38 -11.62
C GLU A 107 -4.56 14.36 -13.06
N LEU A 108 -3.33 13.88 -13.30
CA LEU A 108 -2.79 13.66 -14.65
C LEU A 108 -3.64 12.64 -15.41
N THR A 109 -4.00 11.52 -14.77
CA THR A 109 -4.83 10.47 -15.37
C THR A 109 -6.20 11.00 -15.76
N ARG A 110 -6.86 11.74 -14.85
CA ARG A 110 -8.13 12.42 -15.11
C ARG A 110 -8.02 13.43 -16.26
N ASN A 111 -6.96 14.23 -16.27
CA ASN A 111 -6.75 15.20 -17.34
C ASN A 111 -6.60 14.55 -18.72
N PHE A 112 -5.86 13.44 -18.83
CA PHE A 112 -5.73 12.72 -20.10
C PHE A 112 -7.06 12.12 -20.57
N ARG A 113 -7.88 11.62 -19.64
CA ARG A 113 -9.26 11.17 -19.94
C ARG A 113 -10.11 12.32 -20.48
N GLU A 114 -10.14 13.46 -19.80
CA GLU A 114 -11.03 14.58 -20.13
C GLU A 114 -10.57 15.40 -21.34
N ALA A 115 -9.27 15.68 -21.45
CA ALA A 115 -8.71 16.54 -22.48
C ALA A 115 -8.51 15.82 -23.82
N TYR A 116 -8.26 14.50 -23.80
CA TYR A 116 -7.94 13.73 -25.00
C TYR A 116 -8.95 12.60 -25.29
N GLY A 117 -9.95 12.40 -24.44
CA GLY A 117 -10.95 11.34 -24.63
C GLY A 117 -10.40 9.92 -24.47
N MET A 118 -9.24 9.77 -23.84
CA MET A 118 -8.58 8.47 -23.66
C MET A 118 -9.27 7.63 -22.58
N PHE A 119 -9.22 6.30 -22.71
CA PHE A 119 -9.73 5.39 -21.68
C PHE A 119 -8.72 5.31 -20.52
N CYS A 120 -8.81 6.23 -19.56
CA CYS A 120 -7.95 6.24 -18.37
C CYS A 120 -8.79 6.17 -17.09
N SER A 121 -8.65 5.09 -16.32
CA SER A 121 -9.36 4.86 -15.06
C SER A 121 -8.40 4.87 -13.88
N SER A 122 -8.86 5.33 -12.71
CA SER A 122 -8.04 5.32 -11.48
C SER A 122 -8.68 4.47 -10.40
N GLY A 123 -7.90 3.55 -9.84
CA GLY A 123 -8.29 2.85 -8.61
C GLY A 123 -7.78 3.59 -7.38
N ILE A 124 -8.68 4.07 -6.53
CA ILE A 124 -8.36 4.64 -5.21
C ILE A 124 -8.36 3.49 -4.19
N LEU A 125 -7.28 2.72 -4.20
CA LEU A 125 -7.20 1.49 -3.40
C LEU A 125 -6.81 1.79 -1.96
N PHE A 126 -7.59 1.24 -1.03
CA PHE A 126 -7.21 1.12 0.38
C PHE A 126 -6.14 0.06 0.57
N ASN A 127 -5.63 -0.08 1.80
CA ASN A 127 -4.54 -0.99 2.07
C ASN A 127 -4.93 -2.42 1.68
N HIS A 128 -4.03 -3.11 0.99
CA HIS A 128 -4.24 -4.48 0.55
C HIS A 128 -2.96 -5.27 0.66
N GLU A 129 -3.07 -6.43 1.29
CA GLU A 129 -1.93 -7.16 1.82
C GLU A 129 -1.94 -8.58 1.27
N SER A 130 -0.83 -9.29 1.43
CA SER A 130 -0.70 -10.70 1.05
C SER A 130 0.59 -11.29 1.61
N PRO A 131 0.78 -12.62 1.51
CA PRO A 131 2.09 -13.26 1.70
C PRO A 131 3.19 -12.81 0.73
N ARG A 132 2.91 -11.86 -0.19
CA ARG A 132 3.89 -11.26 -1.11
C ARG A 132 4.16 -9.78 -0.80
N ARG A 133 3.54 -9.21 0.23
CA ARG A 133 3.78 -7.82 0.64
C ARG A 133 5.25 -7.61 1.02
N GLY A 134 5.82 -6.44 0.71
CA GLY A 134 7.18 -6.06 1.13
C GLY A 134 7.33 -6.05 2.66
N PHE A 135 8.51 -6.40 3.16
CA PHE A 135 8.80 -6.53 4.60
C PHE A 135 8.83 -5.19 5.35
N GLU A 136 8.95 -4.09 4.62
CA GLU A 136 8.91 -2.71 5.09
C GLU A 136 7.50 -2.27 5.56
N PHE A 137 6.44 -2.92 5.06
CA PHE A 137 5.06 -2.62 5.44
C PHE A 137 4.66 -3.32 6.75
N VAL A 138 3.89 -2.63 7.58
CA VAL A 138 3.61 -3.03 8.97
C VAL A 138 3.05 -4.45 9.12
N THR A 139 2.10 -4.85 8.27
CA THR A 139 1.47 -6.18 8.29
C THR A 139 2.49 -7.29 8.07
N ARG A 140 3.36 -7.14 7.08
CA ARG A 140 4.42 -8.11 6.79
C ARG A 140 5.57 -8.06 7.77
N LYS A 141 5.92 -6.86 8.25
CA LYS A 141 6.88 -6.67 9.33
C LYS A 141 6.46 -7.43 10.59
N ILE A 142 5.16 -7.40 10.92
CA ILE A 142 4.58 -8.17 12.03
C ILE A 142 4.70 -9.67 11.75
N THR A 143 4.16 -10.18 10.64
CA THR A 143 4.15 -11.63 10.40
C THR A 143 5.54 -12.23 10.27
N SER A 144 6.46 -11.57 9.56
CA SER A 144 7.87 -11.99 9.49
C SER A 144 8.59 -11.83 10.83
N GLY A 145 8.32 -10.77 11.59
CA GLY A 145 8.88 -10.59 12.93
C GLY A 145 8.48 -11.71 13.89
N ILE A 146 7.20 -12.08 13.88
CA ILE A 146 6.68 -13.22 14.65
C ILE A 146 7.32 -14.54 14.18
N GLY A 147 7.51 -14.73 12.87
CA GLY A 147 8.25 -15.87 12.32
C GLY A 147 9.67 -15.98 12.88
N LYS A 148 10.42 -14.88 12.85
CA LYS A 148 11.78 -14.79 13.43
C LYS A 148 11.81 -15.03 14.93
N ILE A 149 10.81 -14.52 15.67
CA ILE A 149 10.68 -14.76 17.11
C ILE A 149 10.47 -16.25 17.38
N LYS A 150 9.56 -16.88 16.63
CA LYS A 150 9.28 -18.32 16.76
C LYS A 150 10.49 -19.19 16.43
N ALA A 151 11.32 -18.75 15.47
CA ALA A 151 12.58 -19.40 15.12
C ALA A 151 13.74 -19.08 16.10
N GLY A 152 13.49 -18.33 17.18
CA GLY A 152 14.51 -17.97 18.18
C GLY A 152 15.58 -17.00 17.70
N LYS A 153 15.36 -16.32 16.56
CA LYS A 153 16.33 -15.37 15.97
C LYS A 153 16.33 -14.01 16.68
N THR A 154 15.21 -13.67 17.32
CA THR A 154 15.05 -12.46 18.16
C THR A 154 13.89 -12.70 19.14
N ASN A 155 13.72 -11.82 20.12
CA ASN A 155 12.56 -11.80 21.00
C ASN A 155 11.82 -10.43 20.97
N CYS A 156 12.28 -9.48 20.14
CA CYS A 156 11.72 -8.14 20.05
C CYS A 156 11.13 -7.89 18.65
N LEU A 157 9.90 -7.37 18.60
CA LEU A 157 9.27 -6.83 17.40
C LEU A 157 9.12 -5.31 17.56
N ILE A 158 9.86 -4.54 16.77
CA ILE A 158 9.90 -3.08 16.89
C ILE A 158 8.91 -2.44 15.91
N LEU A 159 7.98 -1.62 16.40
CA LEU A 159 6.91 -0.97 15.63
C LEU A 159 6.79 0.52 15.96
N GLY A 160 5.92 1.22 15.23
CA GLY A 160 5.47 2.58 15.55
C GLY A 160 4.17 2.57 16.35
N ASN A 161 3.27 3.51 16.05
CA ASN A 161 1.95 3.59 16.65
C ASN A 161 1.12 2.33 16.37
N ILE A 162 0.84 1.51 17.40
CA ILE A 162 0.04 0.28 17.26
C ILE A 162 -1.47 0.51 17.35
N ASP A 163 -1.91 1.72 17.70
CA ASP A 163 -3.32 2.05 17.84
C ASP A 163 -3.92 2.65 16.54
N ALA A 164 -3.07 2.93 15.54
CA ALA A 164 -3.50 3.37 14.21
C ALA A 164 -4.37 2.31 13.52
N LYS A 165 -5.45 2.75 12.85
CA LYS A 165 -6.46 1.91 12.21
C LYS A 165 -6.45 2.01 10.69
N ARG A 166 -6.59 0.87 10.01
CA ARG A 166 -6.59 0.78 8.54
C ARG A 166 -7.64 -0.22 8.06
N ASP A 167 -8.17 0.06 6.88
CA ASP A 167 -8.92 -0.89 6.06
C ASP A 167 -7.95 -1.75 5.25
N TRP A 168 -7.85 -3.04 5.60
CA TRP A 168 -6.95 -4.01 5.00
C TRP A 168 -7.70 -5.10 4.24
N GLY A 169 -7.59 -5.08 2.92
CA GLY A 169 -8.07 -6.15 2.04
C GLY A 169 -6.99 -7.11 1.57
N PHE A 170 -7.37 -8.12 0.79
CA PHE A 170 -6.44 -9.02 0.14
C PHE A 170 -6.06 -8.53 -1.25
N ALA A 171 -4.76 -8.47 -1.54
CA ALA A 171 -4.25 -7.99 -2.82
C ALA A 171 -4.80 -8.76 -4.04
N GLY A 172 -5.11 -10.06 -3.89
CA GLY A 172 -5.70 -10.86 -4.97
C GLY A 172 -7.11 -10.40 -5.36
N ASP A 173 -7.92 -9.97 -4.39
CA ASP A 173 -9.25 -9.41 -4.66
C ASP A 173 -9.12 -8.03 -5.34
N TYR A 174 -8.09 -7.27 -4.99
CA TYR A 174 -7.94 -5.89 -5.47
C TYR A 174 -7.45 -5.83 -6.91
N VAL A 175 -6.58 -6.75 -7.35
CA VAL A 175 -6.15 -6.80 -8.76
C VAL A 175 -7.29 -7.17 -9.71
N GLU A 176 -8.28 -7.93 -9.24
CA GLU A 176 -9.51 -8.19 -10.00
C GLU A 176 -10.31 -6.89 -10.21
N ALA A 177 -10.42 -6.05 -9.18
CA ALA A 177 -11.05 -4.73 -9.32
C ALA A 177 -10.33 -3.87 -10.37
N MET A 178 -8.99 -3.85 -10.37
CA MET A 178 -8.21 -3.11 -11.38
C MET A 178 -8.57 -3.54 -12.80
N TRP A 179 -8.63 -4.86 -13.03
CA TRP A 179 -8.98 -5.42 -14.32
C TRP A 179 -10.42 -5.08 -14.72
N LEU A 180 -11.37 -5.25 -13.80
CA LEU A 180 -12.79 -4.94 -14.02
C LEU A 180 -13.05 -3.48 -14.39
N MET A 181 -12.27 -2.54 -13.86
CA MET A 181 -12.36 -1.12 -14.25
C MET A 181 -12.07 -0.91 -15.74
N LEU A 182 -11.09 -1.62 -16.30
CA LEU A 182 -10.78 -1.54 -17.73
C LEU A 182 -11.79 -2.29 -18.61
N GLN A 183 -12.62 -3.16 -18.04
CA GLN A 183 -13.68 -3.85 -18.79
C GLN A 183 -14.93 -3.01 -19.00
N GLN A 184 -15.02 -1.84 -18.36
CA GLN A 184 -16.19 -0.98 -18.47
C GLN A 184 -16.32 -0.32 -19.85
N ASN A 185 -17.55 0.08 -20.20
CA ASN A 185 -17.81 0.82 -21.45
C ASN A 185 -17.22 2.24 -21.45
N ARG A 186 -17.03 2.83 -20.27
CA ARG A 186 -16.47 4.17 -20.07
C ARG A 186 -15.46 4.15 -18.93
N PRO A 187 -14.35 4.91 -19.04
CA PRO A 187 -13.39 5.03 -17.97
C PRO A 187 -13.97 5.83 -16.80
N ASP A 188 -13.61 5.47 -15.58
CA ASP A 188 -14.05 6.16 -14.36
C ASP A 188 -13.10 5.85 -13.19
N ASP A 189 -13.28 6.52 -12.06
CA ASP A 189 -12.49 6.33 -10.85
C ASP A 189 -13.30 5.62 -9.75
N TYR A 190 -12.65 4.75 -8.99
CA TYR A 190 -13.34 3.90 -8.01
C TYR A 190 -12.56 3.75 -6.71
N VAL A 191 -13.22 3.93 -5.57
CA VAL A 191 -12.73 3.49 -4.27
C VAL A 191 -12.87 1.97 -4.15
N VAL A 192 -11.77 1.31 -3.79
CA VAL A 192 -11.70 -0.13 -3.58
C VAL A 192 -11.24 -0.39 -2.15
N SER A 193 -12.14 -0.95 -1.35
CA SER A 193 -11.98 -1.12 0.10
C SER A 193 -12.81 -2.28 0.65
N THR A 194 -12.46 -2.75 1.84
CA THR A 194 -13.28 -3.75 2.54
C THR A 194 -14.50 -3.14 3.22
N ASN A 195 -14.45 -1.84 3.51
CA ASN A 195 -15.40 -1.07 4.33
C ASN A 195 -15.32 -1.43 5.83
N GLU A 196 -14.23 -2.06 6.25
CA GLU A 196 -13.94 -2.42 7.64
C GLU A 196 -12.55 -1.89 8.01
N ALA A 197 -12.34 -1.48 9.26
CA ALA A 197 -11.03 -0.99 9.71
C ALA A 197 -10.63 -1.60 11.05
N HIS A 198 -9.37 -2.01 11.14
CA HIS A 198 -8.78 -2.64 12.31
C HIS A 198 -7.51 -1.92 12.73
N SER A 199 -7.19 -1.98 14.02
CA SER A 199 -5.92 -1.47 14.54
C SER A 199 -4.75 -2.41 14.23
N ILE A 200 -3.54 -1.85 14.23
CA ILE A 200 -2.30 -2.66 14.17
C ILE A 200 -2.26 -3.64 15.35
N ARG A 201 -2.72 -3.24 16.53
CA ARG A 201 -2.86 -4.09 17.71
C ARG A 201 -3.78 -5.30 17.45
N GLU A 202 -4.97 -5.11 16.87
CA GLU A 202 -5.86 -6.22 16.52
C GLU A 202 -5.19 -7.20 15.54
N PHE A 203 -4.47 -6.69 14.54
CA PHE A 203 -3.70 -7.52 13.62
C PHE A 203 -2.65 -8.37 14.38
N MET A 204 -1.91 -7.74 15.29
CA MET A 204 -0.91 -8.41 16.11
C MET A 204 -1.53 -9.49 17.00
N ASP A 205 -2.62 -9.19 17.70
CA ASP A 205 -3.29 -10.13 18.61
C ASP A 205 -3.70 -11.41 17.87
N ILE A 206 -4.32 -11.28 16.70
CA ILE A 206 -4.69 -12.42 15.86
C ILE A 206 -3.44 -13.20 15.40
N ALA A 207 -2.40 -12.50 14.94
CA ALA A 207 -1.18 -13.13 14.45
C ALA A 207 -0.43 -13.90 15.54
N PHE A 208 -0.29 -13.32 16.75
CA PHE A 208 0.34 -13.94 17.91
C PHE A 208 -0.47 -15.14 18.42
N GLN A 209 -1.81 -15.01 18.47
CA GLN A 209 -2.71 -16.10 18.83
C GLN A 209 -2.56 -17.29 17.88
N ILE A 210 -2.55 -17.07 16.55
CA ILE A 210 -2.33 -18.13 15.55
C ILE A 210 -0.94 -18.74 15.69
N ALA A 211 0.07 -17.94 16.02
CA ALA A 211 1.42 -18.41 16.24
C ALA A 211 1.59 -19.22 17.56
N GLY A 212 0.60 -19.16 18.46
CA GLY A 212 0.64 -19.80 19.78
C GLY A 212 1.64 -19.13 20.72
N MET A 213 1.74 -17.80 20.68
CA MET A 213 2.69 -17.02 21.46
C MET A 213 2.02 -15.84 22.15
N ASP A 214 2.47 -15.53 23.37
CA ASP A 214 2.11 -14.32 24.09
C ASP A 214 3.19 -13.26 23.92
N TYR A 215 2.81 -11.99 24.06
CA TYR A 215 3.76 -10.87 23.98
C TYR A 215 3.47 -9.81 25.05
N LYS A 216 4.49 -8.99 25.35
CA LYS A 216 4.38 -7.82 26.23
C LYS A 216 4.66 -6.56 25.45
N ILE A 217 3.90 -5.51 25.71
CA ILE A 217 4.12 -4.22 25.08
C ILE A 217 5.08 -3.40 25.93
N VAL A 218 6.08 -2.82 25.28
CA VAL A 218 6.97 -1.83 25.87
C VAL A 218 6.88 -0.56 25.04
N ASP A 219 6.36 0.50 25.64
CA ASP A 219 6.22 1.76 24.96
C ASP A 219 7.40 2.69 25.23
N LEU A 220 8.19 2.99 24.19
CA LEU A 220 9.38 3.83 24.24
C LEU A 220 9.25 5.08 23.36
N HIS A 221 8.09 5.38 22.78
CA HIS A 221 7.96 6.44 21.76
C HIS A 221 8.29 7.85 22.26
N ASN A 222 8.22 8.10 23.57
CA ASN A 222 8.55 9.39 24.19
C ASN A 222 10.03 9.54 24.58
N LEU A 223 10.87 8.55 24.29
CA LEU A 223 12.31 8.61 24.57
C LEU A 223 13.08 9.15 23.36
N SER A 224 14.33 9.55 23.59
CA SER A 224 15.27 9.73 22.48
C SER A 224 15.54 8.40 21.77
N ILE A 225 15.94 8.46 20.50
CA ILE A 225 16.29 7.27 19.71
C ILE A 225 17.42 6.47 20.39
N GLU A 226 18.42 7.14 20.96
CA GLU A 226 19.55 6.50 21.65
C GLU A 226 19.09 5.73 22.89
N GLU A 227 18.30 6.36 23.75
CA GLU A 227 17.74 5.72 24.96
C GLU A 227 16.82 4.55 24.63
N ALA A 228 16.00 4.67 23.58
CA ALA A 228 15.11 3.62 23.13
C ALA A 228 15.90 2.40 22.63
N ASN A 229 16.95 2.62 21.84
CA ASN A 229 17.85 1.56 21.37
C ASN A 229 18.55 0.84 22.53
N ASP A 230 19.04 1.56 23.54
CA ASP A 230 19.68 0.94 24.70
C ASP A 230 18.72 0.13 25.57
N LYS A 231 17.45 0.54 25.66
CA LYS A 231 16.41 -0.26 26.32
C LYS A 231 16.08 -1.53 25.52
N ILE A 232 16.05 -1.47 24.19
CA ILE A 232 15.83 -2.65 23.34
C ILE A 232 16.93 -3.70 23.56
N LYS A 233 18.21 -3.29 23.56
CA LYS A 233 19.34 -4.22 23.84
C LYS A 233 19.17 -4.96 25.18
N LYS A 234 18.62 -4.29 26.20
CA LYS A 234 18.33 -4.92 27.50
C LYS A 234 17.18 -5.93 27.40
N LEU A 235 16.12 -5.61 26.66
CA LEU A 235 15.00 -6.53 26.42
C LEU A 235 15.44 -7.78 25.64
N GLU A 236 16.38 -7.65 24.71
CA GLU A 236 16.93 -8.79 23.95
C GLU A 236 17.62 -9.83 24.83
N SER A 237 18.14 -9.43 25.99
CA SER A 237 18.72 -10.35 26.99
C SER A 237 17.68 -10.98 27.93
N CYS A 238 16.44 -10.49 27.92
CA CYS A 238 15.39 -10.90 28.84
C CYS A 238 14.55 -12.06 28.29
N LYS A 239 14.04 -12.91 29.19
CA LYS A 239 13.09 -13.96 28.81
C LYS A 239 11.71 -13.35 28.52
N GLY A 240 11.15 -13.70 27.37
CA GLY A 240 9.82 -13.28 26.94
C GLY A 240 9.87 -12.63 25.56
N VAL A 241 8.69 -12.42 24.97
CA VAL A 241 8.53 -11.74 23.69
C VAL A 241 8.03 -10.32 23.94
N TYR A 242 8.65 -9.35 23.27
CA TYR A 242 8.37 -7.94 23.46
C TYR A 242 7.97 -7.29 22.13
N VAL A 243 6.87 -6.55 22.14
CA VAL A 243 6.53 -5.61 21.07
C VAL A 243 6.86 -4.21 21.56
N VAL A 244 7.76 -3.55 20.84
CA VAL A 244 8.34 -2.28 21.27
C VAL A 244 7.87 -1.16 20.36
N GLN A 245 7.17 -0.17 20.90
CA GLN A 245 6.87 1.06 20.17
C GLN A 245 8.08 2.00 20.24
N HIS A 246 8.69 2.30 19.10
CA HIS A 246 9.96 3.03 19.03
C HIS A 246 9.81 4.35 18.25
N PRO A 247 10.40 5.47 18.71
CA PRO A 247 10.20 6.81 18.15
C PRO A 247 10.49 6.91 16.64
N LEU A 248 11.51 6.19 16.16
CA LEU A 248 11.89 6.16 14.73
C LEU A 248 10.75 5.74 13.78
N PHE A 249 9.80 4.93 14.25
CA PHE A 249 8.72 4.41 13.40
C PHE A 249 7.43 5.25 13.46
N TYR A 250 7.43 6.37 14.19
CA TYR A 250 6.34 7.33 14.17
C TYR A 250 6.53 8.30 13.00
N ARG A 251 5.44 8.61 12.31
CA ARG A 251 5.47 9.57 11.19
C ARG A 251 5.35 11.01 11.73
N PRO A 252 6.00 12.01 11.10
CA PRO A 252 5.81 13.42 11.47
C PRO A 252 4.34 13.87 11.37
N SER A 253 3.62 13.29 10.41
CA SER A 253 2.20 13.50 10.16
C SER A 253 1.50 12.15 10.01
N GLU A 254 1.09 11.59 11.14
CA GLU A 254 0.38 10.31 11.15
C GLU A 254 -1.03 10.43 10.55
N VAL A 255 -1.52 9.32 10.01
CA VAL A 255 -2.91 9.15 9.60
C VAL A 255 -3.54 8.17 10.58
N ASP A 256 -4.45 8.62 11.44
CA ASP A 256 -4.96 7.77 12.52
C ASP A 256 -5.94 6.71 12.03
N LEU A 257 -6.82 7.09 11.09
CA LEU A 257 -7.87 6.22 10.54
C LEU A 257 -7.97 6.41 9.02
N LEU A 258 -7.99 5.29 8.30
CA LEU A 258 -8.40 5.21 6.90
C LEU A 258 -9.43 4.09 6.77
N ILE A 259 -10.62 4.41 6.28
CA ILE A 259 -11.69 3.45 6.00
C ILE A 259 -12.50 3.88 4.77
N GLY A 260 -12.60 2.98 3.80
CA GLY A 260 -13.20 3.29 2.51
C GLY A 260 -14.69 2.97 2.44
N GLU A 261 -15.36 3.64 1.53
CA GLU A 261 -16.74 3.40 1.13
C GLU A 261 -16.73 2.99 -0.34
N SER A 262 -16.79 1.68 -0.60
CA SER A 262 -16.69 1.11 -1.96
C SER A 262 -18.04 0.86 -2.65
N SER A 263 -19.13 1.55 -2.29
CA SER A 263 -20.46 1.31 -2.88
C SER A 263 -20.48 1.51 -4.39
N LYS A 264 -19.77 2.53 -4.92
CA LYS A 264 -19.68 2.74 -6.37
C LYS A 264 -19.06 1.53 -7.07
N ALA A 265 -17.94 1.03 -6.57
CA ALA A 265 -17.28 -0.15 -7.11
C ALA A 265 -18.19 -1.39 -7.03
N ARG A 266 -18.83 -1.64 -5.89
CA ARG A 266 -19.73 -2.81 -5.70
C ARG A 266 -21.00 -2.76 -6.55
N ASN A 267 -21.47 -1.57 -6.90
CA ASN A 267 -22.66 -1.38 -7.73
C ASN A 267 -22.35 -1.40 -9.24
N SER A 268 -21.17 -0.88 -9.63
CA SER A 268 -20.81 -0.69 -11.04
C SER A 268 -19.95 -1.83 -11.58
N LEU A 269 -19.17 -2.49 -10.70
CA LEU A 269 -18.32 -3.61 -11.03
C LEU A 269 -18.91 -4.87 -10.38
N PRO A 270 -18.83 -6.05 -11.02
CA PRO A 270 -19.17 -7.33 -10.39
C PRO A 270 -18.09 -7.75 -9.37
N TRP A 271 -17.76 -6.86 -8.43
CA TRP A 271 -16.66 -6.99 -7.50
C TRP A 271 -17.13 -6.84 -6.04
N LYS A 272 -16.56 -7.66 -5.16
CA LYS A 272 -16.63 -7.49 -3.70
C LYS A 272 -15.41 -8.18 -3.06
N PRO A 273 -14.92 -7.71 -1.91
CA PRO A 273 -13.87 -8.42 -1.17
C PRO A 273 -14.36 -9.83 -0.78
N GLN A 274 -13.51 -10.84 -0.98
CA GLN A 274 -13.81 -12.25 -0.68
C GLN A 274 -13.08 -12.72 0.57
N ILE A 275 -11.87 -12.20 0.80
CA ILE A 275 -11.03 -12.58 1.94
C ILE A 275 -11.29 -11.65 3.12
N SER A 276 -11.72 -12.22 4.25
CA SER A 276 -11.90 -11.47 5.50
C SER A 276 -10.57 -11.08 6.13
N PHE A 277 -10.60 -10.07 7.01
CA PHE A 277 -9.44 -9.64 7.79
C PHE A 277 -8.77 -10.80 8.55
N GLN A 278 -9.55 -11.62 9.26
CA GLN A 278 -9.04 -12.79 9.98
C GLN A 278 -8.29 -13.75 9.04
N LYS A 279 -8.87 -14.03 7.86
CA LYS A 279 -8.28 -14.97 6.90
C LYS A 279 -7.01 -14.40 6.27
N LEU A 280 -6.98 -13.09 6.02
CA LEU A 280 -5.80 -12.38 5.54
C LEU A 280 -4.63 -12.53 6.54
N VAL A 281 -4.87 -12.26 7.83
CA VAL A 281 -3.85 -12.41 8.88
C VAL A 281 -3.35 -13.85 8.93
N GLU A 282 -4.26 -14.83 8.94
CA GLU A 282 -3.93 -16.26 8.93
C GLU A 282 -3.04 -16.65 7.74
N MET A 283 -3.41 -16.24 6.53
CA MET A 283 -2.64 -16.52 5.31
C MET A 283 -1.21 -15.99 5.42
N MET A 284 -1.03 -14.77 5.92
CA MET A 284 0.27 -14.13 6.04
C MET A 284 1.13 -14.79 7.12
N ILE A 285 0.60 -15.00 8.33
CA ILE A 285 1.38 -15.57 9.43
C ILE A 285 1.75 -17.03 9.18
N CYS A 286 0.82 -17.83 8.64
CA CYS A 286 1.11 -19.23 8.32
C CYS A 286 2.17 -19.36 7.22
N ASN A 287 2.23 -18.43 6.27
CA ASN A 287 3.29 -18.40 5.27
C ASN A 287 4.65 -18.10 5.90
N ASP A 288 4.74 -17.05 6.70
CA ASP A 288 6.03 -16.58 7.23
C ASP A 288 6.59 -17.52 8.31
N ILE A 289 5.75 -18.15 9.13
CA ILE A 289 6.18 -19.21 10.06
C ILE A 289 6.78 -20.41 9.29
N LYS A 290 6.19 -20.78 8.16
CA LYS A 290 6.75 -21.88 7.33
C LYS A 290 8.09 -21.49 6.71
N TYR A 291 8.23 -20.24 6.29
CA TYR A 291 9.44 -19.73 5.64
C TYR A 291 10.63 -19.64 6.60
N ASP A 292 10.42 -19.17 7.83
CA ASP A 292 11.50 -18.96 8.82
C ASP A 292 11.90 -20.24 9.60
N ASN A 293 11.10 -21.31 9.49
CA ASN A 293 11.41 -22.64 10.02
C ASN A 293 12.30 -23.49 9.07
N LEU A 294 12.62 -22.98 7.89
CA LEU A 294 13.63 -23.51 6.96
C LEU A 294 14.99 -22.86 7.23
#